data_AF-A0A3D0XWX9-F1
#
_entry.id   AF-A0A3D0XWX9-F1
#
_cell.length_a   1.000
_cell.length_b   1.000
_cell.length_c   1.000
_cell.angle_alpha   90.00
_cell.angle_beta   90.00
_cell.angle_gamma   90.00
#
_symmetry.space_group_name_H-M   'P 1'
#
loop_
_entity.id
_entity.type
_entity.pdbx_description
1 polymer ?
#
loop_
_entity_poly.entity_id
_entity_poly.type
_entity_poly.pdbx_seq_one_letter_code
_entity_poly.pdbx_strand_id
1 'polypeptide(L)'
;YDYVKYSEPELKLDAEDQENFNDVDLMLFDRVIAFDHFRQKIVLIANIRLDGNVEAAYADAQEELKYLANLIRNGTPAQRKPGRMTSPVRHLF
;
A
#
# COMPACT_ATOMS: atom_id res chain seq x y z
N TYR A 1 -1.47 18.67 3.96
CA TYR A 1 -2.31 19.86 4.25
C TYR A 1 -2.04 20.95 3.20
N ASP A 2 -0.91 20.91 2.50
CA ASP A 2 -0.51 21.86 1.44
C ASP A 2 -1.29 21.77 0.12
N TYR A 3 -2.15 20.76 -0.05
CA TYR A 3 -3.01 20.62 -1.23
C TYR A 3 -3.95 21.83 -1.44
N VAL A 4 -4.30 22.55 -0.37
CA VAL A 4 -5.14 23.76 -0.42
C VAL A 4 -4.44 24.93 -1.13
N LYS A 5 -3.09 24.97 -1.16
CA LYS A 5 -2.33 26.05 -1.80
C LYS A 5 -2.51 26.10 -3.33
N TYR A 6 -2.85 24.97 -3.97
CA TYR A 6 -3.13 24.92 -5.41
C TYR A 6 -4.55 25.39 -5.77
N SER A 7 -5.43 25.53 -4.79
CA SER A 7 -6.84 25.91 -5.00
C SER A 7 -7.10 27.41 -4.72
N GLU A 8 -6.23 28.07 -3.97
CA GLU A 8 -6.41 29.44 -3.45
C GLU A 8 -5.11 30.27 -3.65
N PRO A 9 -5.03 31.16 -4.66
CA PRO A 9 -3.81 31.87 -5.03
C PRO A 9 -3.32 32.93 -4.02
N GLU A 10 -4.10 33.27 -2.99
CA GLU A 10 -3.74 34.29 -1.98
C GLU A 10 -3.04 33.73 -0.73
N LEU A 11 -2.89 32.41 -0.59
CA LEU A 11 -2.33 31.81 0.62
C LEU A 11 -0.79 31.75 0.58
N LYS A 12 -0.13 32.82 1.04
CA LYS A 12 1.33 32.83 1.25
C LYS A 12 1.68 32.28 2.64
N LEU A 13 2.21 31.06 2.67
CA LEU A 13 2.81 30.44 3.86
C LEU A 13 4.33 30.44 3.66
N ASP A 14 5.02 31.44 4.21
CA ASP A 14 6.48 31.60 4.19
C ASP A 14 7.18 30.75 5.27
N ALA A 15 6.75 29.49 5.46
CA ALA A 15 7.40 28.56 6.38
C ALA A 15 8.39 27.69 5.60
N GLU A 16 9.64 27.58 6.06
CA GLU A 16 10.64 26.69 5.47
C GLU A 16 10.17 25.23 5.56
N ASP A 17 9.98 24.62 4.40
CA ASP A 17 9.52 23.25 4.25
C ASP A 17 10.71 22.27 4.38
N GLN A 18 11.09 21.94 5.61
CA GLN A 18 12.27 21.09 5.90
C GLN A 18 12.02 19.59 5.67
N GLU A 19 10.78 19.15 5.46
CA GLU A 19 10.40 17.73 5.53
C GLU A 19 10.15 17.05 4.17
N ASN A 20 10.23 17.79 3.04
CA ASN A 20 10.18 17.25 1.68
C ASN A 20 9.06 16.20 1.48
N PHE A 21 7.89 16.44 2.08
CA PHE A 21 6.75 15.54 2.02
C PHE A 21 6.18 15.57 0.61
N ASN A 22 6.05 14.41 -0.04
CA ASN A 22 5.28 14.34 -1.26
C ASN A 22 3.82 14.64 -0.90
N ASP A 23 3.27 15.73 -1.44
CA ASP A 23 1.88 16.13 -1.17
C ASP A 23 0.85 15.07 -1.57
N VAL A 24 1.23 14.15 -2.46
CA VAL A 24 0.44 12.97 -2.87
C VAL A 24 1.34 11.78 -3.20
N ASP A 25 1.24 10.73 -2.39
CA ASP A 25 1.73 9.39 -2.74
C ASP A 25 0.54 8.48 -3.10
N LEU A 26 0.30 8.31 -4.40
CA LEU A 26 -0.71 7.38 -4.91
C LEU A 26 -0.07 6.01 -5.16
N MET A 27 -0.52 5.01 -4.43
CA MET A 27 -0.10 3.62 -4.63
C MET A 27 -1.08 2.90 -5.55
N LEU A 28 -0.61 2.47 -6.72
CA LEU A 28 -1.33 1.54 -7.59
C LEU A 28 -0.96 0.11 -7.20
N PHE A 29 -1.88 -0.58 -6.54
CA PHE A 29 -1.70 -1.97 -6.14
C PHE A 29 -2.23 -2.93 -7.20
N ASP A 30 -1.37 -3.80 -7.70
CA ASP A 30 -1.76 -4.93 -8.55
C ASP A 30 -2.36 -6.07 -7.74
N ARG A 31 -1.91 -6.27 -6.49
CA ARG A 31 -2.37 -7.32 -5.57
C ARG A 31 -3.02 -6.71 -4.33
N VAL A 32 -4.24 -7.13 -4.04
CA VAL A 32 -4.99 -6.65 -2.87
C VAL A 32 -5.58 -7.82 -2.10
N ILE A 33 -5.36 -7.81 -0.77
CA ILE A 33 -6.03 -8.69 0.19
C ILE A 33 -7.00 -7.84 0.99
N ALA A 34 -8.30 -8.00 0.73
CA ALA A 34 -9.35 -7.28 1.46
C ALA A 34 -9.97 -8.20 2.52
N PHE A 35 -9.97 -7.74 3.78
CA PHE A 35 -10.62 -8.44 4.88
C PHE A 35 -11.98 -7.79 5.19
N ASP A 36 -13.04 -8.50 4.85
CA ASP A 36 -14.40 -8.15 5.25
C ASP A 36 -14.64 -8.69 6.66
N HIS A 37 -14.45 -7.83 7.66
CA HIS A 37 -14.65 -8.17 9.05
C HIS A 37 -16.12 -8.45 9.39
N PHE A 38 -17.08 -7.84 8.69
CA PHE A 38 -18.50 -8.09 8.96
C PHE A 38 -18.91 -9.50 8.51
N ARG A 39 -18.51 -9.90 7.29
CA ARG A 39 -18.85 -11.22 6.74
C ARG A 39 -17.84 -12.30 7.09
N GLN A 40 -16.75 -11.97 7.78
CA GLN A 40 -15.63 -12.86 8.09
C GLN A 40 -15.07 -13.53 6.83
N LYS A 41 -14.80 -12.72 5.79
CA LYS A 41 -14.30 -13.18 4.49
C LYS A 41 -13.02 -12.46 4.11
N ILE A 42 -12.11 -13.20 3.49
CA ILE A 42 -10.95 -12.63 2.80
C ILE A 42 -11.23 -12.67 1.30
N VAL A 43 -11.12 -11.52 0.65
CA VAL A 43 -11.23 -11.38 -0.81
C VAL A 43 -9.85 -11.08 -1.36
N LEU A 44 -9.42 -11.90 -2.33
CA LEU A 44 -8.16 -11.72 -3.04
C LEU A 44 -8.45 -11.12 -4.41
N ILE A 45 -7.75 -10.04 -4.75
CA ILE A 45 -7.93 -9.32 -6.01
C ILE A 45 -6.56 -9.19 -6.68
N ALA A 46 -6.49 -9.58 -7.95
CA ALA A 46 -5.33 -9.36 -8.81
C ALA A 46 -5.78 -8.53 -10.02
N ASN A 47 -5.21 -7.34 -10.17
CA ASN A 47 -5.46 -6.47 -11.30
C ASN A 47 -4.47 -6.79 -12.41
N ILE A 48 -4.98 -7.26 -13.55
CA ILE A 48 -4.16 -7.49 -14.76
C ILE A 48 -4.21 -6.27 -15.65
N ARG A 49 -3.09 -5.98 -16.32
CA ARG A 49 -3.09 -5.00 -17.40
C ARG A 49 -3.58 -5.65 -18.69
N LEU A 50 -4.18 -4.83 -19.55
CA LEU A 50 -4.75 -5.28 -20.82
C LEU A 50 -3.86 -4.93 -22.03
N ASP A 51 -2.74 -4.25 -21.79
CA ASP A 51 -1.72 -4.01 -22.80
C ASP A 51 -0.80 -5.23 -22.92
N GLY A 52 -0.82 -5.88 -24.09
CA GLY A 52 0.03 -7.04 -24.39
C GLY A 52 -0.71 -8.37 -24.37
N ASN A 53 -0.05 -9.42 -23.85
CA ASN A 53 -0.60 -10.78 -23.83
C ASN A 53 -1.53 -10.98 -22.63
N VAL A 54 -2.82 -10.74 -22.84
CA VAL A 54 -3.86 -10.78 -21.80
C VAL A 54 -4.06 -12.20 -21.28
N GLU A 55 -4.01 -13.21 -22.14
CA GLU A 55 -4.18 -14.61 -21.76
C GLU A 55 -3.10 -15.07 -20.80
N ALA A 56 -1.84 -14.71 -21.07
CA ALA A 56 -0.72 -15.00 -20.16
C ALA A 56 -0.88 -14.26 -18.83
N ALA A 57 -1.16 -12.96 -18.86
CA ALA A 57 -1.35 -12.17 -17.65
C ALA A 57 -2.51 -12.68 -16.78
N TYR A 58 -3.59 -13.14 -17.41
CA TYR A 58 -4.72 -13.76 -16.71
C TYR A 58 -4.33 -15.10 -16.07
N ALA A 59 -3.60 -15.96 -16.79
CA ALA A 59 -3.11 -17.22 -16.26
C ALA A 59 -2.20 -17.01 -15.04
N ASP A 60 -1.25 -16.07 -15.13
CA ASP A 60 -0.35 -15.69 -14.05
C ASP A 60 -1.13 -15.19 -12.83
N ALA A 61 -2.13 -14.33 -13.04
CA ALA A 61 -2.99 -13.84 -11.97
C ALA A 61 -3.79 -14.97 -11.30
N GLN A 62 -4.24 -15.97 -12.05
CA GLN A 62 -4.91 -17.14 -11.47
C GLN A 62 -3.96 -17.99 -10.61
N GLU A 63 -2.72 -18.20 -11.05
CA GLU A 63 -1.71 -18.93 -10.27
C GLU A 63 -1.35 -18.18 -8.99
N GLU A 64 -1.19 -16.87 -9.09
CA GLU A 64 -0.91 -16.00 -7.96
C GLU A 64 -2.04 -16.01 -6.91
N LEU A 65 -3.30 -15.89 -7.35
CA LEU A 65 -4.45 -15.98 -6.45
C LEU A 65 -4.51 -17.34 -5.75
N LYS A 66 -4.20 -18.43 -6.45
CA LYS A 66 -4.11 -19.78 -5.84
C LYS A 66 -2.98 -19.86 -4.82
N TYR A 67 -1.81 -19.31 -5.14
CA TYR A 67 -0.67 -19.27 -4.25
C TYR A 67 -1.00 -18.49 -2.97
N LEU A 68 -1.54 -17.28 -3.08
CA LEU A 68 -1.94 -16.44 -1.94
C LEU A 68 -3.00 -17.14 -1.09
N ALA A 69 -4.01 -17.75 -1.74
CA ALA A 69 -5.05 -18.49 -1.05
C ALA A 69 -4.50 -19.70 -0.28
N ASN A 70 -3.48 -20.37 -0.81
CA ASN A 70 -2.78 -21.46 -0.13
C ASN A 70 -1.92 -20.95 1.03
N LEU A 71 -1.17 -19.86 0.82
CA LEU A 71 -0.34 -19.23 1.85
C LEU A 71 -1.17 -18.80 3.06
N ILE A 72 -2.36 -18.23 2.84
CA ILE A 72 -3.25 -17.79 3.91
C ILE A 72 -3.80 -18.98 4.72
N ARG A 73 -4.12 -20.09 4.04
CA ARG A 73 -4.74 -21.26 4.69
C ARG A 73 -3.74 -22.20 5.37
N ASN A 74 -2.60 -22.40 4.72
CA ASN A 74 -1.66 -23.47 5.04
C ASN A 74 -0.24 -22.95 5.29
N GLY A 75 0.00 -21.65 5.13
CA GLY A 75 1.32 -21.05 5.36
C GLY A 75 1.69 -21.01 6.83
N THR A 76 3.00 -21.02 7.08
CA THR A 76 3.54 -20.85 8.43
C THR A 76 3.56 -19.37 8.79
N PRO A 77 2.94 -18.95 9.91
CA PRO A 77 3.02 -17.58 10.38
C PRO A 77 4.48 -17.12 10.55
N ALA A 78 4.79 -15.92 10.08
CA ALA A 78 6.12 -15.34 10.28
C ALA A 78 6.41 -15.20 11.78
N GLN A 79 7.63 -15.53 12.19
CA GLN A 79 8.04 -15.34 13.57
C GLN A 79 7.98 -13.86 13.94
N ARG A 80 7.32 -13.55 15.06
CA ARG A 80 7.32 -12.19 15.62
C ARG A 80 8.74 -11.78 15.97
N LYS A 81 9.26 -10.77 15.29
CA LYS A 81 10.49 -10.07 15.69
C LYS A 81 10.06 -8.84 16.50
N PRO A 82 10.50 -8.69 17.76
CA PRO A 82 10.21 -7.47 18.51
C PRO A 82 10.83 -6.26 17.80
N GLY A 83 10.12 -5.13 17.84
CA GLY A 83 10.67 -3.86 17.40
C GLY A 83 11.92 -3.52 18.23
N ARG A 84 12.92 -2.93 17.58
CA ARG A 84 14.09 -2.36 18.27
C ARG A 84 14.26 -0.92 17.84
N MET A 85 14.73 -0.08 18.76
CA MET A 85 15.18 1.26 18.40
C MET A 85 16.33 1.14 17.40
N THR A 86 16.15 1.71 16.21
CA THR A 86 17.16 1.79 15.16
C THR A 86 17.96 3.10 15.23
N SER A 87 17.49 4.06 16.02
CA SER A 87 18.13 5.34 16.30
C SER A 87 17.81 5.82 17.73
N PRO A 88 18.64 6.71 18.31
CA PRO A 88 18.33 7.40 19.55
C PRO A 88 17.06 8.25 19.44
N VAL A 89 16.34 8.43 20.54
CA VAL A 89 15.18 9.34 20.60
C VAL A 89 15.66 10.77 20.37
N ARG A 90 15.12 11.44 19.34
CA ARG A 90 15.34 12.86 19.09
C ARG A 90 14.07 13.62 19.48
N HIS A 91 14.19 14.52 20.44
CA HIS A 91 13.11 15.47 20.74
C HIS A 91 12.93 16.42 19.56
N LEU A 92 11.69 16.55 19.08
CA LEU A 92 11.31 17.49 18.04
C LEU A 92 10.87 18.85 18.60
N PHE A 93 10.62 18.93 19.91
CA PHE A 93 10.31 20.14 20.68
C PHE A 93 10.87 20.02 22.10
#